data_AF-A0A0U1LPL8-F1
#
_entry.id   AF-A0A0U1LPL8-F1
#
_cell.length_a   1.000
_cell.length_b   1.000
_cell.length_c   1.000
_cell.angle_alpha   90.00
_cell.angle_beta   90.00
_cell.angle_gamma   90.00
#
_symmetry.space_group_name_H-M   'P 1'
#
loop_
_entity.id
_entity.type
_entity.pdbx_description
1 polymer ?
#
loop_
_entity_poly.entity_id
_entity_poly.type
_entity_poly.pdbx_seq_one_letter_code
_entity_poly.pdbx_strand_id
1 'polypeptide(L)'
;MKTPASSSCSSFDSVKSIGRLLSVAAVALELSSRTVRPEPTIDTYSTLPKKQGERKKEMSTLPSFAPWDMNRSTFAQLLDCYPHTLRESCKRRLIVTAERKYSKHPERLDRNDPVFDKKADEVVELDRWRWDVLPQTMKNRQEEDKKEKEKEEKNSDQMLEPGEEYEGIFMHKDEAIKLLDWKLKRGRFRPQLGGMIKTNKPVVMRKTTADAYKAIVNKKPSRDSIEETFPKTSLDMLTAPLRAVGPAMASLILAVGTEGQANEIPFFSDELFLWLCVDWFPCSERNRANYEKAARLVREDGSGLNLKYNILEYRQLYEEAVKLHERINSEEEIAKDKSDNGRQFTTSDMDRVAYVLQHLAASNFPNAAEIMKQDAISKQEAQEKKKEDDEDDEEEEGKKRKADWHKRGKTKKMKT
;
A
#
# COMPACT_ATOMS: atom_id res chain seq x y z
N MET A 1 -29.32 10.26 -64.10
CA MET A 1 -28.64 9.98 -65.39
C MET A 1 -27.28 10.67 -65.35
N LYS A 2 -26.21 9.89 -65.14
CA LYS A 2 -24.82 10.34 -65.21
C LYS A 2 -24.08 9.35 -66.12
N THR A 3 -23.38 9.90 -67.08
CA THR A 3 -22.51 9.26 -68.08
C THR A 3 -21.29 10.18 -68.24
N PRO A 4 -20.19 9.75 -68.88
CA PRO A 4 -19.41 8.52 -68.67
C PRO A 4 -17.87 8.81 -68.76
N ALA A 5 -17.09 7.75 -69.08
CA ALA A 5 -15.70 7.71 -69.62
C ALA A 5 -14.55 7.61 -68.59
N SER A 6 -13.89 6.44 -68.39
CA SER A 6 -12.85 5.75 -69.22
C SER A 6 -11.49 6.49 -69.17
N SER A 7 -10.29 5.92 -68.96
CA SER A 7 -9.61 4.71 -69.46
C SER A 7 -8.27 4.53 -68.68
N SER A 8 -7.83 3.32 -68.31
CA SER A 8 -6.77 2.46 -68.92
C SER A 8 -5.28 2.75 -68.61
N CYS A 9 -4.56 1.63 -68.38
CA CYS A 9 -3.17 1.29 -68.75
C CYS A 9 -1.95 1.60 -67.83
N SER A 10 -1.47 0.49 -67.23
CA SER A 10 -0.14 -0.16 -67.36
C SER A 10 1.19 0.58 -67.09
N SER A 11 1.94 -0.04 -66.17
CA SER A 11 3.38 -0.39 -66.18
C SER A 11 4.42 0.72 -66.40
N PHE A 12 5.41 0.79 -65.50
CA PHE A 12 6.84 0.68 -65.87
C PHE A 12 7.74 0.51 -64.63
N ASP A 13 8.74 -0.35 -64.80
CA ASP A 13 9.88 -0.67 -63.93
C ASP A 13 10.81 0.51 -63.63
N SER A 14 11.56 0.42 -62.52
CA SER A 14 13.03 0.64 -62.42
C SER A 14 13.42 0.72 -60.93
N VAL A 15 13.88 -0.34 -60.25
CA VAL A 15 15.25 -0.93 -60.21
C VAL A 15 16.31 -0.01 -59.55
N LYS A 16 17.11 -0.65 -58.67
CA LYS A 16 18.48 -0.31 -58.16
C LYS A 16 18.49 0.32 -56.75
N SER A 17 19.30 -0.12 -55.78
CA SER A 17 20.48 -1.01 -55.84
C SER A 17 21.14 -1.20 -54.46
N ILE A 18 21.56 -2.45 -54.18
CA ILE A 18 22.86 -2.89 -53.59
C ILE A 18 23.15 -2.69 -52.08
N GLY A 19 23.53 -3.82 -51.43
CA GLY A 19 24.42 -3.91 -50.26
C GLY A 19 24.23 -5.21 -49.45
N ARG A 20 24.81 -6.36 -49.85
CA ARG A 20 26.01 -7.05 -49.26
C ARG A 20 25.91 -7.33 -47.73
N LEU A 21 25.80 -8.60 -47.30
CA LEU A 21 26.92 -9.53 -46.88
C LEU A 21 27.64 -9.02 -45.61
N LEU A 22 27.81 -9.68 -44.45
CA LEU A 22 28.07 -11.07 -43.99
C LEU A 22 27.77 -11.10 -42.44
N SER A 23 27.19 -12.14 -41.84
CA SER A 23 27.75 -13.43 -41.38
C SER A 23 28.79 -13.39 -40.22
N VAL A 24 28.34 -13.86 -39.05
CA VAL A 24 28.95 -14.82 -38.10
C VAL A 24 30.30 -14.50 -37.44
N ALA A 25 30.31 -14.53 -36.10
CA ALA A 25 31.40 -15.14 -35.32
C ALA A 25 30.89 -15.60 -33.93
N ALA A 26 30.84 -16.92 -33.76
CA ALA A 26 30.81 -17.61 -32.48
C ALA A 26 32.26 -17.94 -32.08
N VAL A 27 32.62 -17.82 -30.80
CA VAL A 27 33.87 -18.36 -30.26
C VAL A 27 33.57 -19.03 -28.92
N ALA A 28 33.75 -20.35 -28.90
CA ALA A 28 33.86 -21.20 -27.74
C ALA A 28 35.32 -21.19 -27.25
N LEU A 29 35.54 -21.35 -25.95
CA LEU A 29 36.78 -21.85 -25.38
C LEU A 29 36.47 -22.69 -24.15
N GLU A 30 36.90 -23.94 -24.22
CA GLU A 30 36.86 -24.97 -23.19
C GLU A 30 38.29 -25.50 -22.98
N LEU A 31 38.49 -26.20 -21.86
CA LEU A 31 39.63 -27.02 -21.43
C LEU A 31 40.59 -26.38 -20.42
N SER A 32 40.54 -26.87 -19.17
CA SER A 32 41.54 -27.85 -18.71
C SER A 32 41.15 -28.46 -17.35
N SER A 33 41.10 -29.78 -17.33
CA SER A 33 40.90 -30.65 -16.16
C SER A 33 42.13 -30.67 -15.25
N ARG A 34 41.95 -30.85 -13.93
CA ARG A 34 42.88 -31.63 -13.08
C ARG A 34 42.21 -32.07 -11.78
N THR A 35 42.04 -33.37 -11.67
CA THR A 35 41.67 -34.16 -10.50
C THR A 35 42.89 -34.37 -9.60
N VAL A 36 42.83 -34.01 -8.32
CA VAL A 36 43.67 -34.60 -7.27
C VAL A 36 42.89 -34.62 -5.94
N ARG A 37 42.55 -35.83 -5.46
CA ARG A 37 42.30 -36.10 -4.03
C ARG A 37 43.64 -36.28 -3.32
N PRO A 38 43.72 -35.98 -2.02
CA PRO A 38 44.15 -37.05 -1.12
C PRO A 38 43.33 -37.09 0.20
N GLU A 39 43.02 -38.31 0.63
CA GLU A 39 42.85 -38.71 2.03
C GLU A 39 43.97 -39.72 2.35
N PRO A 40 44.20 -40.17 3.60
CA PRO A 40 43.92 -39.58 4.92
C PRO A 40 45.18 -39.58 5.82
N THR A 41 45.22 -38.76 6.86
CA THR A 41 46.13 -39.01 8.01
C THR A 41 45.29 -39.17 9.27
N ILE A 42 45.27 -40.41 9.73
CA ILE A 42 44.78 -40.86 11.02
C ILE A 42 45.90 -40.54 12.00
N ASP A 43 45.63 -39.70 13.00
CA ASP A 43 46.33 -39.81 14.28
C ASP A 43 45.31 -39.76 15.41
N THR A 44 45.21 -40.92 16.03
CA THR A 44 44.43 -41.27 17.19
C THR A 44 45.08 -40.69 18.45
N TYR A 45 44.39 -39.82 19.18
CA TYR A 45 44.44 -39.88 20.64
C TYR A 45 43.05 -39.61 21.23
N SER A 46 42.56 -40.67 21.86
CA SER A 46 41.37 -40.76 22.68
C SER A 46 41.54 -39.95 23.97
N THR A 47 40.61 -39.03 24.25
CA THR A 47 40.18 -38.73 25.62
C THR A 47 38.68 -38.42 25.64
N LEU A 48 37.95 -39.20 26.46
CA LEU A 48 36.50 -39.25 26.67
C LEU A 48 35.90 -37.98 27.35
N PRO A 49 34.55 -37.86 27.47
CA PRO A 49 33.79 -36.68 27.07
C PRO A 49 33.53 -35.68 28.20
N LYS A 50 33.35 -34.40 27.83
CA LYS A 50 32.74 -33.39 28.71
C LYS A 50 31.46 -32.83 28.10
N LYS A 51 30.36 -33.26 28.73
CA LYS A 51 29.11 -32.54 29.03
C LYS A 51 28.72 -31.35 28.14
N GLN A 52 27.56 -31.55 27.50
CA GLN A 52 26.40 -30.65 27.50
C GLN A 52 26.65 -29.14 27.49
N GLY A 53 26.14 -28.53 26.43
CA GLY A 53 25.44 -27.25 26.53
C GLY A 53 26.25 -26.07 26.06
N GLU A 54 26.34 -25.90 24.75
CA GLU A 54 26.39 -24.58 24.11
C GLU A 54 26.20 -24.73 22.59
N ARG A 55 25.08 -25.34 22.18
CA ARG A 55 24.46 -24.93 20.92
C ARG A 55 23.74 -23.63 21.21
N LYS A 56 24.45 -22.51 21.07
CA LYS A 56 23.80 -21.22 20.80
C LYS A 56 22.94 -21.46 19.56
N LYS A 57 21.66 -21.72 19.79
CA LYS A 57 20.64 -21.64 18.76
C LYS A 57 20.77 -20.20 18.26
N GLU A 58 21.23 -20.01 17.03
CA GLU A 58 20.99 -18.76 16.32
C GLU A 58 19.47 -18.57 16.36
N MET A 59 18.98 -17.84 17.36
CA MET A 59 17.66 -17.26 17.30
C MET A 59 17.80 -16.24 16.19
N SER A 60 17.35 -16.60 14.98
CA SER A 60 17.15 -15.63 13.92
C SER A 60 16.27 -14.54 14.53
N THR A 61 16.87 -13.39 14.84
CA THR A 61 16.13 -12.23 15.35
C THR A 61 15.16 -11.85 14.23
N LEU A 62 13.87 -12.05 14.47
CA LEU A 62 12.83 -11.71 13.50
C LEU A 62 12.95 -10.22 13.17
N PRO A 63 12.66 -9.83 11.91
CA PRO A 63 12.66 -8.42 11.55
C PRO A 63 11.61 -7.67 12.38
N SER A 64 11.95 -6.46 12.83
CA SER A 64 10.98 -5.54 13.41
C SER A 64 10.18 -4.88 12.29
N PHE A 65 8.85 -4.91 12.42
CA PHE A 65 7.93 -4.22 11.51
C PHE A 65 7.41 -2.89 12.08
N ALA A 66 7.95 -2.45 13.23
CA ALA A 66 7.55 -1.21 13.84
C ALA A 66 8.00 0.01 13.01
N PRO A 67 7.15 1.01 12.76
CA PRO A 67 7.52 2.19 11.96
C PRO A 67 8.76 2.93 12.47
N TRP A 68 9.00 2.93 13.78
CA TRP A 68 10.15 3.60 14.39
C TRP A 68 11.45 2.78 14.34
N ASP A 69 11.38 1.44 14.22
CA ASP A 69 12.55 0.54 14.27
C ASP A 69 12.84 -0.18 12.94
N MET A 70 11.91 -0.16 11.98
CA MET A 70 12.07 -0.86 10.71
C MET A 70 13.27 -0.29 9.94
N ASN A 71 14.22 -1.17 9.59
CA ASN A 71 15.37 -0.81 8.77
C ASN A 71 15.02 -0.76 7.28
N ARG A 72 15.91 -0.14 6.49
CA ARG A 72 15.73 0.08 5.06
C ARG A 72 15.67 -1.22 4.26
N SER A 73 16.54 -2.21 4.56
CA SER A 73 16.51 -3.52 3.91
C SER A 73 15.19 -4.25 4.10
N THR A 74 14.62 -4.25 5.31
CA THR A 74 13.31 -4.87 5.59
C THR A 74 12.20 -4.15 4.83
N PHE A 75 12.23 -2.81 4.81
CA PHE A 75 11.27 -2.00 4.05
C PHE A 75 11.34 -2.33 2.54
N ALA A 76 12.54 -2.40 1.97
CA ALA A 76 12.76 -2.77 0.57
C ALA A 76 12.28 -4.21 0.27
N GLN A 77 12.60 -5.19 1.12
CA GLN A 77 12.14 -6.57 0.96
C GLN A 77 10.62 -6.68 1.00
N LEU A 78 9.95 -5.97 1.92
CA LEU A 78 8.48 -5.92 1.96
C LEU A 78 7.92 -5.30 0.69
N LEU A 79 8.54 -4.24 0.19
CA LEU A 79 8.13 -3.57 -1.05
C LEU A 79 8.28 -4.48 -2.27
N ASP A 80 9.36 -5.26 -2.37
CA ASP A 80 9.57 -6.24 -3.44
C ASP A 80 8.54 -7.38 -3.40
N CYS A 81 7.98 -7.68 -2.22
CA CYS A 81 6.90 -8.64 -2.07
C CYS A 81 5.53 -8.11 -2.56
N TYR A 82 5.37 -6.80 -2.77
CA TYR A 82 4.07 -6.18 -3.02
C TYR A 82 3.31 -6.74 -4.23
N PRO A 83 3.91 -6.86 -5.44
CA PRO A 83 3.18 -7.35 -6.61
C PRO A 83 2.61 -8.77 -6.42
N HIS A 84 3.42 -9.67 -5.85
CA HIS A 84 2.99 -11.02 -5.52
C HIS A 84 1.88 -11.01 -4.46
N THR A 85 2.08 -10.22 -3.40
CA THR A 85 1.12 -10.14 -2.28
C THR A 85 -0.24 -9.64 -2.73
N LEU A 86 -0.29 -8.61 -3.59
CA LEU A 86 -1.53 -8.09 -4.16
C LEU A 86 -2.29 -9.17 -4.95
N ARG A 87 -1.57 -9.86 -5.84
CA ARG A 87 -2.14 -10.91 -6.69
C ARG A 87 -2.72 -12.04 -5.83
N GLU A 88 -1.93 -12.59 -4.92
CA GLU A 88 -2.34 -13.73 -4.09
C GLU A 88 -3.41 -13.36 -3.07
N SER A 89 -3.34 -12.17 -2.46
CA SER A 89 -4.41 -11.67 -1.58
C SER A 89 -5.73 -11.55 -2.32
N CYS A 90 -5.71 -10.99 -3.54
CA CYS A 90 -6.91 -10.90 -4.38
C CYS A 90 -7.47 -12.26 -4.74
N LYS A 91 -6.61 -13.19 -5.19
CA LYS A 91 -6.99 -14.57 -5.51
C LYS A 91 -7.66 -15.26 -4.32
N ARG A 92 -7.02 -15.20 -3.14
CA ARG A 92 -7.56 -15.77 -1.89
C ARG A 92 -8.93 -15.19 -1.54
N ARG A 93 -9.10 -13.87 -1.63
CA ARG A 93 -10.38 -13.21 -1.35
C ARG A 93 -11.49 -13.63 -2.33
N LEU A 94 -11.16 -13.80 -3.60
CA LEU A 94 -12.11 -14.29 -4.61
C LEU A 94 -12.54 -15.74 -4.32
N ILE A 95 -11.60 -16.60 -3.94
CA ILE A 95 -11.88 -17.99 -3.55
C ILE A 95 -12.77 -18.01 -2.31
N VAL A 96 -12.44 -17.27 -1.24
CA VAL A 96 -13.26 -17.19 -0.02
C VAL A 96 -14.69 -16.68 -0.33
N THR A 97 -14.82 -15.72 -1.25
CA THR A 97 -16.13 -15.23 -1.68
C THR A 97 -16.92 -16.33 -2.43
N ALA A 98 -16.24 -17.10 -3.28
CA ALA A 98 -16.85 -18.23 -3.97
C ALA A 98 -17.23 -19.37 -3.02
N GLU A 99 -16.40 -19.67 -2.02
CA GLU A 99 -16.69 -20.68 -0.97
C GLU A 99 -17.96 -20.34 -0.21
N ARG A 100 -18.15 -19.07 0.16
CA ARG A 100 -19.40 -18.64 0.81
C ARG A 100 -20.61 -18.89 -0.10
N LYS A 101 -20.48 -18.62 -1.40
CA LYS A 101 -21.53 -18.85 -2.40
C LYS A 101 -21.85 -20.33 -2.59
N TYR A 102 -20.84 -21.20 -2.57
CA TYR A 102 -20.96 -22.65 -2.73
C TYR A 102 -20.97 -23.41 -1.39
N SER A 103 -21.22 -22.74 -0.27
CA SER A 103 -21.15 -23.34 1.08
C SER A 103 -22.01 -24.59 1.27
N LYS A 104 -23.14 -24.69 0.54
CA LYS A 104 -24.05 -25.85 0.56
C LYS A 104 -23.62 -27.00 -0.37
N HIS A 105 -22.76 -26.71 -1.35
CA HIS A 105 -22.29 -27.63 -2.37
C HIS A 105 -20.80 -27.39 -2.67
N PRO A 106 -19.88 -27.67 -1.70
CA PRO A 106 -18.46 -27.38 -1.86
C PRO A 106 -17.81 -28.10 -3.03
N GLU A 107 -18.35 -29.26 -3.43
CA GLU A 107 -17.90 -30.07 -4.56
C GLU A 107 -18.02 -29.35 -5.91
N ARG A 108 -18.83 -28.29 -5.99
CA ARG A 108 -19.00 -27.47 -7.20
C ARG A 108 -17.96 -26.38 -7.37
N LEU A 109 -17.14 -26.14 -6.35
CA LEU A 109 -16.08 -25.14 -6.38
C LEU A 109 -14.76 -25.79 -6.78
N ASP A 110 -14.31 -25.51 -8.00
CA ASP A 110 -12.92 -25.72 -8.36
C ASP A 110 -12.07 -24.55 -7.85
N ARG A 111 -11.28 -24.77 -6.79
CA ARG A 111 -10.37 -23.75 -6.23
C ARG A 111 -9.23 -23.38 -7.19
N ASN A 112 -8.94 -24.23 -8.17
CA ASN A 112 -7.89 -24.03 -9.16
C ASN A 112 -8.43 -23.47 -10.48
N ASP A 113 -9.70 -23.05 -10.51
CA ASP A 113 -10.30 -22.44 -11.70
C ASP A 113 -9.45 -21.25 -12.18
N PRO A 114 -8.93 -21.25 -13.43
CA PRO A 114 -8.15 -20.16 -14.00
C PRO A 114 -8.85 -18.80 -13.98
N VAL A 115 -10.18 -18.76 -13.82
CA VAL A 115 -10.95 -17.52 -13.65
C VAL A 115 -10.46 -16.72 -12.44
N PHE A 116 -10.02 -17.36 -11.37
CA PHE A 116 -9.49 -16.66 -10.19
C PHE A 116 -8.17 -15.95 -10.49
N ASP A 117 -7.27 -16.62 -11.23
CA ASP A 117 -6.00 -16.04 -11.66
C ASP A 117 -6.25 -14.85 -12.60
N LYS A 118 -7.10 -15.02 -13.62
CA LYS A 118 -7.45 -13.94 -14.55
C LYS A 118 -7.97 -12.70 -13.84
N LYS A 119 -8.88 -12.88 -12.87
CA LYS A 119 -9.43 -11.76 -12.09
C LYS A 119 -8.40 -11.12 -11.16
N ALA A 120 -7.47 -11.89 -10.61
CA ALA A 120 -6.38 -11.35 -9.82
C ALA A 120 -5.45 -10.50 -10.69
N ASP A 121 -5.12 -10.97 -11.91
CA ASP A 121 -4.28 -10.26 -12.87
C ASP A 121 -4.96 -8.95 -13.34
N GLU A 122 -6.28 -8.93 -13.53
CA GLU A 122 -7.05 -7.70 -13.80
C GLU A 122 -6.90 -6.64 -12.69
N VAL A 123 -6.77 -7.07 -11.42
CA VAL A 123 -6.52 -6.15 -10.29
C VAL A 123 -5.08 -5.65 -10.30
N VAL A 124 -4.11 -6.50 -10.62
CA VAL A 124 -2.70 -6.12 -10.75
C VAL A 124 -2.52 -5.07 -11.85
N GLU A 125 -3.15 -5.26 -13.02
CA GLU A 125 -3.09 -4.26 -14.10
C GLU A 125 -3.76 -2.93 -13.72
N LEU A 126 -4.86 -2.98 -12.96
CA LEU A 126 -5.48 -1.78 -12.45
C LEU A 126 -4.59 -1.06 -11.42
N ASP A 127 -3.85 -1.81 -10.60
CA ASP A 127 -2.91 -1.27 -9.64
C ASP A 127 -1.70 -0.62 -10.31
N ARG A 128 -1.11 -1.30 -11.31
CA ARG A 128 -0.09 -0.73 -12.19
C ARG A 128 -0.57 0.57 -12.85
N TRP A 129 -1.80 0.60 -13.33
CA TRP A 129 -2.38 1.83 -13.88
C TRP A 129 -2.40 2.97 -12.86
N ARG A 130 -2.78 2.68 -11.60
CA ARG A 130 -2.86 3.71 -10.55
C ARG A 130 -1.47 4.26 -10.20
N TRP A 131 -0.45 3.40 -10.15
CA TRP A 131 0.87 3.74 -9.64
C TRP A 131 1.85 4.24 -10.69
N ASP A 132 1.81 3.68 -11.89
CA ASP A 132 2.78 4.00 -12.93
C ASP A 132 2.15 4.90 -13.99
N VAL A 133 1.00 4.47 -14.52
CA VAL A 133 0.41 5.09 -15.71
C VAL A 133 -0.23 6.44 -15.38
N LEU A 134 -1.09 6.50 -14.36
CA LEU A 134 -1.87 7.69 -14.05
C LEU A 134 -0.99 8.88 -13.62
N PRO A 135 -0.04 8.75 -12.67
CA PRO A 135 0.86 9.83 -12.29
C PRO A 135 1.68 10.33 -13.49
N GLN A 136 2.22 9.42 -14.31
CA GLN A 136 2.99 9.80 -15.50
C GLN A 136 2.11 10.53 -16.52
N THR A 137 0.88 10.07 -16.73
CA THR A 137 -0.07 10.73 -17.64
C THR A 137 -0.41 12.14 -17.18
N MET A 138 -0.54 12.37 -15.87
CA MET A 138 -0.79 13.70 -15.31
C MET A 138 0.44 14.62 -15.43
N LYS A 139 1.66 14.09 -15.23
CA LYS A 139 2.91 14.83 -15.44
C LYS A 139 3.11 15.23 -16.90
N ASN A 140 2.92 14.30 -17.83
CA ASN A 140 3.06 14.57 -19.26
C ASN A 140 2.09 15.68 -19.72
N ARG A 141 0.82 15.62 -19.28
CA ARG A 141 -0.17 16.67 -19.55
C ARG A 141 0.29 18.05 -19.06
N GLN A 142 0.81 18.11 -17.84
CA GLN A 142 1.32 19.37 -17.28
C GLN A 142 2.52 19.92 -18.09
N GLU A 143 3.39 19.05 -18.61
CA GLU A 143 4.53 19.46 -19.44
C GLU A 143 4.11 19.91 -20.85
N GLU A 144 3.10 19.27 -21.43
CA GLU A 144 2.52 19.65 -22.72
C GLU A 144 1.89 21.04 -22.63
N ASP A 145 1.06 21.30 -21.61
CA ASP A 145 0.46 22.62 -21.37
C ASP A 145 1.52 23.72 -21.24
N LYS A 146 2.65 23.45 -20.56
CA LYS A 146 3.77 24.40 -20.44
C LYS A 146 4.43 24.69 -21.79
N LYS A 147 4.66 23.65 -22.61
CA LYS A 147 5.30 23.78 -23.92
C LYS A 147 4.43 24.53 -24.93
N GLU A 148 3.12 24.37 -24.87
CA GLU A 148 2.18 25.11 -25.73
C GLU A 148 2.20 26.60 -25.38
N LYS A 149 2.15 26.95 -24.09
CA LYS A 149 2.24 28.35 -23.63
C LYS A 149 3.56 29.03 -24.01
N GLU A 150 4.69 28.34 -23.86
CA GLU A 150 6.00 28.87 -24.29
C GLU A 150 6.07 29.15 -25.81
N LYS A 151 5.25 28.47 -26.62
CA LYS A 151 5.15 28.73 -28.07
C LYS A 151 4.22 29.90 -28.37
N GLU A 152 3.12 30.03 -27.63
CA GLU A 152 2.16 31.13 -27.78
C GLU A 152 2.76 32.47 -27.33
N GLU A 153 3.49 32.50 -26.20
CA GLU A 153 4.22 33.70 -25.73
C GLU A 153 5.28 34.17 -26.72
N LYS A 154 5.86 33.27 -27.54
CA LYS A 154 6.82 33.62 -28.59
C LYS A 154 6.19 34.12 -29.89
N ASN A 155 4.86 34.04 -30.02
CA ASN A 155 4.09 34.41 -31.22
C ASN A 155 3.11 35.57 -30.97
N SER A 156 3.30 36.37 -29.92
CA SER A 156 2.34 37.37 -29.46
C SER A 156 2.17 38.58 -30.40
N ASP A 157 1.30 38.44 -31.41
CA ASP A 157 0.56 39.55 -32.04
C ASP A 157 -0.93 39.21 -32.25
N GLN A 158 -1.49 38.24 -31.52
CA GLN A 158 -2.92 37.95 -31.55
C GLN A 158 -3.50 37.78 -30.14
N MET A 159 -4.41 38.70 -29.80
CA MET A 159 -5.30 38.60 -28.65
C MET A 159 -6.27 37.43 -28.83
N LEU A 160 -6.37 36.56 -27.84
CA LEU A 160 -7.39 35.51 -27.75
C LEU A 160 -8.37 35.80 -26.61
N GLU A 161 -9.64 35.47 -26.88
CA GLU A 161 -10.81 35.64 -26.01
C GLU A 161 -10.75 34.75 -24.75
N PRO A 162 -11.40 35.15 -23.63
CA PRO A 162 -11.34 34.42 -22.36
C PRO A 162 -12.34 33.27 -22.31
N GLY A 163 -11.87 32.03 -22.09
CA GLY A 163 -12.78 30.88 -22.01
C GLY A 163 -12.20 29.60 -21.41
N GLU A 164 -11.91 29.64 -20.11
CA GLU A 164 -11.60 28.49 -19.22
C GLU A 164 -10.32 27.69 -19.57
N GLU A 165 -9.16 28.35 -19.50
CA GLU A 165 -7.88 27.65 -19.33
C GLU A 165 -7.76 27.08 -17.92
N TYR A 166 -7.64 25.75 -17.82
CA TYR A 166 -7.33 25.06 -16.58
C TYR A 166 -5.84 24.75 -16.54
N GLU A 167 -5.03 25.72 -16.12
CA GLU A 167 -3.58 25.51 -16.02
C GLU A 167 -3.22 24.51 -14.91
N GLY A 168 -2.24 23.64 -15.16
CA GLY A 168 -1.59 22.83 -14.14
C GLY A 168 -2.05 21.36 -14.10
N ILE A 169 -1.67 20.65 -13.03
CA ILE A 169 -2.04 19.24 -12.84
C ILE A 169 -3.56 19.15 -12.63
N PHE A 170 -4.25 18.22 -13.30
CA PHE A 170 -5.68 17.98 -13.10
C PHE A 170 -6.06 16.52 -13.37
N MET A 171 -7.26 16.12 -12.94
CA MET A 171 -7.81 14.77 -13.16
C MET A 171 -9.10 14.80 -13.98
N HIS A 172 -9.22 13.92 -14.96
CA HIS A 172 -10.47 13.72 -15.70
C HIS A 172 -11.48 12.90 -14.90
N LYS A 173 -12.75 13.05 -15.24
CA LYS A 173 -13.85 12.29 -14.63
C LYS A 173 -13.66 10.78 -14.73
N ASP A 174 -13.28 10.28 -15.90
CA ASP A 174 -13.13 8.83 -16.11
C ASP A 174 -11.95 8.26 -15.33
N GLU A 175 -10.89 9.05 -15.16
CA GLU A 175 -9.74 8.73 -14.30
C GLU A 175 -10.18 8.66 -12.84
N ALA A 176 -10.95 9.63 -12.36
CA ALA A 176 -11.49 9.63 -11.00
C ALA A 176 -12.43 8.42 -10.74
N ILE A 177 -13.26 8.06 -11.72
CA ILE A 177 -14.12 6.86 -11.64
C ILE A 177 -13.26 5.60 -11.55
N LYS A 178 -12.25 5.46 -12.42
CA LYS A 178 -11.36 4.30 -12.44
C LYS A 178 -10.50 4.22 -11.17
N LEU A 179 -10.09 5.37 -10.62
CA LEU A 179 -9.35 5.46 -9.36
C LEU A 179 -10.21 5.05 -8.17
N LEU A 180 -11.51 5.40 -8.17
CA LEU A 180 -12.43 4.90 -7.15
C LEU A 180 -12.66 3.39 -7.28
N ASP A 181 -12.78 2.85 -8.50
CA ASP A 181 -12.87 1.39 -8.73
C ASP A 181 -11.65 0.66 -8.17
N TRP A 182 -10.45 1.18 -8.46
CA TRP A 182 -9.20 0.68 -7.88
C TRP A 182 -9.25 0.67 -6.35
N LYS A 183 -9.66 1.79 -5.73
CA LYS A 183 -9.76 1.91 -4.27
C LYS A 183 -10.74 0.89 -3.68
N LEU A 184 -11.90 0.71 -4.30
CA LEU A 184 -12.94 -0.21 -3.83
C LEU A 184 -12.56 -1.69 -4.02
N LYS A 185 -11.69 -1.98 -5.00
CA LYS A 185 -11.12 -3.32 -5.18
C LYS A 185 -10.12 -3.66 -4.08
N ARG A 186 -9.31 -2.71 -3.59
CA ARG A 186 -8.37 -2.96 -2.47
C ARG A 186 -9.07 -2.92 -1.10
N GLY A 187 -9.91 -1.91 -0.88
CA GLY A 187 -10.55 -1.66 0.41
C GLY A 187 -11.95 -2.27 0.55
N ARG A 188 -12.73 -1.67 1.46
CA ARG A 188 -14.09 -2.09 1.75
C ARG A 188 -15.04 -1.85 0.56
N PHE A 189 -15.84 -2.87 0.25
CA PHE A 189 -16.89 -2.76 -0.77
C PHE A 189 -17.97 -1.73 -0.39
N ARG A 190 -18.15 -0.71 -1.24
CA ARG A 190 -19.16 0.36 -1.06
C ARG A 190 -19.87 0.63 -2.38
N PRO A 191 -20.93 -0.14 -2.73
CA PRO A 191 -21.52 -0.12 -4.07
C PRO A 191 -22.15 1.22 -4.47
N GLN A 192 -22.59 2.01 -3.48
CA GLN A 192 -23.22 3.30 -3.73
C GLN A 192 -22.25 4.37 -4.26
N LEU A 193 -20.96 4.27 -3.92
CA LEU A 193 -19.98 5.31 -4.28
C LEU A 193 -19.72 5.36 -5.80
N GLY A 194 -19.72 4.20 -6.46
CA GLY A 194 -19.52 4.11 -7.91
C GLY A 194 -20.62 4.84 -8.71
N GLY A 195 -21.87 4.81 -8.24
CA GLY A 195 -22.96 5.57 -8.84
C GLY A 195 -22.80 7.07 -8.60
N MET A 196 -22.44 7.46 -7.37
CA MET A 196 -22.29 8.87 -6.98
C MET A 196 -21.17 9.58 -7.73
N ILE A 197 -19.98 8.97 -7.87
CA ILE A 197 -18.85 9.63 -8.57
C ILE A 197 -19.17 9.92 -10.04
N LYS A 198 -19.98 9.06 -10.68
CA LYS A 198 -20.42 9.21 -12.08
C LYS A 198 -21.36 10.41 -12.27
N THR A 199 -21.97 10.93 -11.21
CA THR A 199 -22.85 12.12 -11.30
C THR A 199 -22.09 13.44 -11.36
N ASN A 200 -20.79 13.45 -11.03
CA ASN A 200 -19.98 14.67 -11.14
C ASN A 200 -19.85 15.11 -12.61
N LYS A 201 -19.92 16.43 -12.85
CA LYS A 201 -19.71 17.00 -14.19
C LYS A 201 -18.21 16.98 -14.55
N PRO A 202 -17.81 16.64 -15.79
CA PRO A 202 -16.39 16.61 -16.18
C PRO A 202 -15.65 17.92 -15.94
N VAL A 203 -16.29 19.06 -16.25
CA VAL A 203 -15.72 20.40 -16.04
C VAL A 203 -15.45 20.66 -14.56
N VAL A 204 -16.41 20.32 -13.68
CA VAL A 204 -16.25 20.48 -12.22
C VAL A 204 -15.11 19.61 -11.71
N MET A 205 -15.02 18.34 -12.13
CA MET A 205 -13.91 17.45 -11.74
C MET A 205 -12.55 18.06 -12.10
N ARG A 206 -12.41 18.51 -13.35
CA ARG A 206 -11.16 19.10 -13.84
C ARG A 206 -10.81 20.36 -13.05
N LYS A 207 -11.75 21.32 -12.95
CA LYS A 207 -11.55 22.57 -12.23
C LYS A 207 -11.15 22.35 -10.78
N THR A 208 -11.95 21.58 -10.04
CA THR A 208 -11.73 21.36 -8.61
C THR A 208 -10.40 20.66 -8.35
N THR A 209 -10.02 19.68 -9.18
CA THR A 209 -8.74 19.00 -9.00
C THR A 209 -7.58 19.93 -9.31
N ALA A 210 -7.65 20.73 -10.38
CA ALA A 210 -6.64 21.74 -10.70
C ALA A 210 -6.45 22.76 -9.56
N ASP A 211 -7.55 23.32 -9.04
CA ASP A 211 -7.52 24.27 -7.94
C ASP A 211 -6.92 23.64 -6.67
N ALA A 212 -7.28 22.39 -6.38
CA ALA A 212 -6.76 21.66 -5.23
C ALA A 212 -5.25 21.41 -5.31
N TYR A 213 -4.72 21.08 -6.50
CA TYR A 213 -3.27 20.91 -6.69
C TYR A 213 -2.52 22.24 -6.59
N LYS A 214 -3.08 23.33 -7.12
CA LYS A 214 -2.50 24.68 -6.99
C LYS A 214 -2.41 25.14 -5.52
N ALA A 215 -3.33 24.70 -4.68
CA ALA A 215 -3.36 25.04 -3.25
C ALA A 215 -2.34 24.25 -2.40
N ILE A 216 -1.60 23.29 -2.98
CA ILE A 216 -0.59 22.52 -2.24
C ILE A 216 0.65 23.38 -2.04
N VAL A 217 1.14 23.43 -0.80
CA VAL A 217 2.38 24.13 -0.45
C VAL A 217 3.57 23.41 -1.09
N ASN A 218 4.39 24.13 -1.87
CA ASN A 218 5.61 23.60 -2.48
C ASN A 218 6.77 23.58 -1.47
N LYS A 219 6.63 22.79 -0.42
CA LYS A 219 7.63 22.61 0.65
C LYS A 219 7.65 21.14 1.06
N LYS A 220 8.86 20.58 1.22
CA LYS A 220 9.04 19.21 1.70
C LYS A 220 8.50 19.08 3.14
N PRO A 221 7.54 18.16 3.40
CA PRO A 221 7.07 17.89 4.75
C PRO A 221 8.20 17.32 5.62
N SER A 222 8.28 17.82 6.84
CA SER A 222 9.17 17.39 7.91
C SER A 222 8.43 17.49 9.23
N ARG A 223 8.97 16.89 10.29
CA ARG A 223 8.41 16.98 11.65
C ARG A 223 8.09 18.41 12.09
N ASP A 224 8.93 19.37 11.72
CA ASP A 224 8.80 20.77 12.14
C ASP A 224 7.87 21.60 11.24
N SER A 225 7.53 21.09 10.04
CA SER A 225 6.72 21.81 9.05
C SER A 225 5.32 21.21 8.85
N ILE A 226 4.86 20.37 9.78
CA ILE A 226 3.58 19.65 9.67
C ILE A 226 2.42 20.63 9.50
N GLU A 227 2.32 21.66 10.35
CA GLU A 227 1.18 22.60 10.32
C GLU A 227 1.09 23.39 9.02
N GLU A 228 2.23 23.74 8.44
CA GLU A 228 2.31 24.46 7.17
C GLU A 228 2.03 23.56 5.97
N THR A 229 2.55 22.33 5.99
CA THR A 229 2.50 21.41 4.84
C THR A 229 1.23 20.56 4.79
N PHE A 230 0.47 20.45 5.88
CA PHE A 230 -0.76 19.69 5.92
C PHE A 230 -1.78 20.22 4.88
N PRO A 231 -2.23 19.40 3.90
CA PRO A 231 -2.95 19.89 2.72
C PRO A 231 -4.45 20.14 2.99
N LYS A 232 -4.79 20.84 4.08
CA LYS A 232 -6.19 21.05 4.50
C LYS A 232 -7.01 21.75 3.41
N THR A 233 -6.48 22.84 2.85
CA THR A 233 -7.16 23.63 1.82
C THR A 233 -7.47 22.79 0.58
N SER A 234 -6.48 22.03 0.09
CA SER A 234 -6.66 21.11 -1.04
C SER A 234 -7.71 20.03 -0.77
N LEU A 235 -7.76 19.48 0.45
CA LEU A 235 -8.77 18.50 0.85
C LEU A 235 -10.18 19.10 0.89
N ASP A 236 -10.34 20.29 1.47
CA ASP A 236 -11.64 20.99 1.53
C ASP A 236 -12.15 21.30 0.11
N MET A 237 -11.26 21.75 -0.78
CA MET A 237 -11.58 22.00 -2.19
C MET A 237 -12.11 20.75 -2.89
N LEU A 238 -11.53 19.57 -2.63
CA LEU A 238 -11.97 18.31 -3.25
C LEU A 238 -13.26 17.76 -2.62
N THR A 239 -13.43 17.89 -1.30
CA THR A 239 -14.51 17.22 -0.55
C THR A 239 -15.84 17.96 -0.59
N ALA A 240 -15.84 19.29 -0.77
CA ALA A 240 -17.08 20.08 -0.79
C ALA A 240 -17.90 19.94 -2.09
N PRO A 241 -17.33 20.04 -3.31
CA PRO A 241 -18.12 20.05 -4.54
C PRO A 241 -18.25 18.67 -5.22
N LEU A 242 -17.40 17.69 -4.89
CA LEU A 242 -17.38 16.39 -5.58
C LEU A 242 -18.11 15.30 -4.80
N ARG A 243 -19.10 14.68 -5.45
CA ARG A 243 -19.82 13.54 -4.87
C ARG A 243 -18.93 12.30 -4.82
N ALA A 244 -19.09 11.51 -3.75
CA ALA A 244 -18.27 10.35 -3.41
C ALA A 244 -16.79 10.66 -3.10
N VAL A 245 -16.41 11.93 -2.98
CA VAL A 245 -15.06 12.33 -2.59
C VAL A 245 -15.08 12.78 -1.13
N GLY A 246 -14.77 11.84 -0.23
CA GLY A 246 -14.45 12.15 1.18
C GLY A 246 -12.94 12.30 1.41
N PRO A 247 -12.48 12.56 2.65
CA PRO A 247 -11.06 12.75 2.96
C PRO A 247 -10.15 11.63 2.45
N ALA A 248 -10.62 10.38 2.49
CA ALA A 248 -9.85 9.26 1.98
C ALA A 248 -9.80 9.17 0.45
N MET A 249 -10.76 9.73 -0.30
CA MET A 249 -10.66 9.80 -1.77
C MET A 249 -9.90 11.06 -2.20
N ALA A 250 -10.07 12.17 -1.46
CA ALA A 250 -9.35 13.41 -1.69
C ALA A 250 -7.84 13.21 -1.50
N SER A 251 -7.40 12.60 -0.39
CA SER A 251 -5.98 12.25 -0.18
C SER A 251 -5.43 11.32 -1.26
N LEU A 252 -6.22 10.39 -1.79
CA LEU A 252 -5.81 9.53 -2.91
C LEU A 252 -5.58 10.33 -4.20
N ILE A 253 -6.49 11.26 -4.52
CA ILE A 253 -6.34 12.16 -5.67
C ILE A 253 -5.06 13.00 -5.49
N LEU A 254 -4.85 13.57 -4.31
CA LEU A 254 -3.68 14.39 -4.01
C LEU A 254 -2.36 13.58 -4.08
N ALA A 255 -2.35 12.35 -3.56
CA ALA A 255 -1.21 11.45 -3.62
C ALA A 255 -0.77 11.18 -5.07
N VAL A 256 -1.71 10.91 -5.98
CA VAL A 256 -1.41 10.65 -7.40
C VAL A 256 -0.73 11.85 -8.07
N GLY A 257 -1.22 13.07 -7.81
CA GLY A 257 -0.68 14.27 -8.46
C GLY A 257 0.63 14.79 -7.84
N THR A 258 0.97 14.35 -6.63
CA THR A 258 2.19 14.74 -5.91
C THR A 258 3.26 13.64 -5.91
N GLU A 259 3.01 12.51 -6.56
CA GLU A 259 3.92 11.37 -6.60
C GLU A 259 5.27 11.73 -7.23
N GLY A 260 6.36 11.46 -6.52
CA GLY A 260 7.73 11.82 -6.88
C GLY A 260 8.08 13.29 -6.72
N GLN A 261 7.21 14.12 -6.13
CA GLN A 261 7.50 15.53 -5.83
C GLN A 261 8.10 15.69 -4.43
N ALA A 262 8.68 16.85 -4.11
CA ALA A 262 9.23 17.09 -2.77
C ALA A 262 8.14 17.12 -1.68
N ASN A 263 6.92 17.48 -2.07
CA ASN A 263 5.73 17.64 -1.22
C ASN A 263 4.71 16.52 -1.41
N GLU A 264 5.18 15.27 -1.52
CA GLU A 264 4.29 14.11 -1.64
C GLU A 264 3.26 14.05 -0.52
N ILE A 265 2.02 13.74 -0.89
CA ILE A 265 0.90 13.62 0.03
C ILE A 265 0.59 12.13 0.25
N PRO A 266 0.63 11.61 1.48
CA PRO A 266 0.31 10.21 1.75
C PRO A 266 -1.17 9.91 1.50
N PHE A 267 -1.45 8.74 0.93
CA PHE A 267 -2.83 8.26 0.77
C PHE A 267 -3.39 7.81 2.13
N PHE A 268 -4.61 8.25 2.46
CA PHE A 268 -5.36 7.76 3.62
C PHE A 268 -5.97 6.36 3.36
N SER A 269 -5.13 5.33 3.38
CA SER A 269 -5.56 3.93 3.32
C SER A 269 -5.79 3.32 4.70
N ASP A 270 -6.59 2.25 4.73
CA ASP A 270 -6.86 1.51 5.96
C ASP A 270 -5.58 0.81 6.45
N GLU A 271 -4.80 0.26 5.51
CA GLU A 271 -3.56 -0.46 5.77
C GLU A 271 -2.48 0.45 6.36
N LEU A 272 -2.27 1.64 5.77
CA LEU A 272 -1.30 2.59 6.27
C LEU A 272 -1.70 3.14 7.64
N PHE A 273 -3.00 3.41 7.85
CA PHE A 273 -3.50 3.85 9.16
C PHE A 273 -3.29 2.78 10.23
N LEU A 274 -3.56 1.51 9.92
CA LEU A 274 -3.33 0.41 10.85
C LEU A 274 -1.88 0.29 11.26
N TRP A 275 -0.99 0.38 10.28
CA TRP A 275 0.43 0.25 10.52
C TRP A 275 0.99 1.41 11.34
N LEU A 276 0.70 2.66 10.94
CA LEU A 276 1.35 3.84 11.50
C LEU A 276 0.65 4.41 12.74
N CYS A 277 -0.68 4.33 12.83
CA CYS A 277 -1.45 5.04 13.86
C CYS A 277 -2.04 4.12 14.94
N VAL A 278 -2.09 2.82 14.65
CA VAL A 278 -2.72 1.81 15.51
C VAL A 278 -1.69 0.76 16.00
N ASP A 279 -0.45 0.81 15.49
CA ASP A 279 0.61 -0.17 15.75
C ASP A 279 0.20 -1.62 15.42
N TRP A 280 -0.66 -1.78 14.41
CA TRP A 280 -1.16 -3.10 14.00
C TRP A 280 -0.32 -3.68 12.87
N PHE A 281 0.59 -4.57 13.24
CA PHE A 281 1.45 -5.33 12.34
C PHE A 281 1.91 -6.63 13.03
N PRO A 282 2.39 -7.64 12.27
CA PRO A 282 2.82 -8.91 12.84
C PRO A 282 3.91 -8.72 13.91
N CYS A 283 3.83 -9.47 15.02
CA CYS A 283 4.84 -9.48 16.08
C CYS A 283 5.09 -8.12 16.78
N SER A 284 4.19 -7.14 16.67
CA SER A 284 4.30 -5.90 17.44
C SER A 284 4.26 -6.20 18.94
N GLU A 285 5.30 -5.78 19.67
CA GLU A 285 5.35 -5.89 21.14
C GLU A 285 4.20 -5.14 21.81
N ARG A 286 3.77 -4.03 21.17
CA ARG A 286 2.65 -3.20 21.61
C ARG A 286 1.29 -3.79 21.26
N ASN A 287 1.23 -4.83 20.42
CA ASN A 287 -0.04 -5.51 20.12
C ASN A 287 -0.72 -5.97 21.41
N ARG A 288 0.01 -6.37 22.46
CA ARG A 288 -0.60 -6.85 23.73
C ARG A 288 -1.52 -5.82 24.40
N ALA A 289 -1.19 -4.53 24.36
CA ALA A 289 -2.01 -3.44 24.92
C ALA A 289 -2.89 -2.74 23.86
N ASN A 290 -2.41 -2.65 22.62
CA ASN A 290 -3.14 -2.04 21.51
C ASN A 290 -4.15 -2.98 20.85
N TYR A 291 -4.21 -4.28 21.17
CA TYR A 291 -5.29 -5.16 20.73
C TYR A 291 -6.65 -4.59 21.13
N GLU A 292 -6.77 -3.87 22.24
CA GLU A 292 -8.05 -3.25 22.60
C GLU A 292 -8.40 -2.06 21.69
N LYS A 293 -7.45 -1.14 21.47
CA LYS A 293 -7.65 0.01 20.57
C LYS A 293 -7.90 -0.45 19.14
N ALA A 294 -7.12 -1.42 18.68
CA ALA A 294 -7.24 -2.01 17.37
C ALA A 294 -8.48 -2.89 17.24
N ALA A 295 -8.87 -3.70 18.24
CA ALA A 295 -10.11 -4.48 18.21
C ALA A 295 -11.37 -3.61 18.33
N ARG A 296 -11.30 -2.44 19.00
CA ARG A 296 -12.38 -1.43 18.95
C ARG A 296 -12.49 -0.78 17.57
N LEU A 297 -11.37 -0.66 16.87
CA LEU A 297 -11.31 -0.14 15.51
C LEU A 297 -11.54 -1.22 14.46
N VAL A 298 -11.33 -2.50 14.75
CA VAL A 298 -11.65 -3.63 13.86
C VAL A 298 -13.10 -4.01 14.13
N ARG A 299 -13.90 -4.05 13.08
CA ARG A 299 -15.32 -4.39 13.23
C ARG A 299 -15.48 -5.83 13.74
N GLU A 300 -16.52 -6.07 14.54
CA GLU A 300 -16.88 -7.40 15.06
C GLU A 300 -17.08 -8.44 13.95
N ASP A 301 -17.48 -7.99 12.76
CA ASP A 301 -17.67 -8.83 11.56
C ASP A 301 -16.36 -9.19 10.83
N GLY A 302 -15.21 -8.71 11.33
CA GLY A 302 -13.89 -8.90 10.72
C GLY A 302 -13.72 -8.25 9.35
N SER A 303 -14.66 -7.39 8.93
CA SER A 303 -14.72 -6.85 7.56
C SER A 303 -13.87 -5.59 7.32
N GLY A 304 -13.08 -5.16 8.32
CA GLY A 304 -12.16 -4.03 8.22
C GLY A 304 -12.28 -3.07 9.40
N LEU A 305 -11.81 -1.83 9.19
CA LEU A 305 -11.79 -0.82 10.23
C LEU A 305 -13.10 -0.04 10.35
N ASN A 306 -13.34 0.46 11.56
CA ASN A 306 -14.37 1.41 11.93
C ASN A 306 -13.80 2.82 11.98
N LEU A 307 -13.06 3.21 10.94
CA LEU A 307 -12.60 4.59 10.75
C LEU A 307 -13.78 5.47 10.36
N LYS A 308 -13.78 6.70 10.87
CA LYS A 308 -14.77 7.72 10.47
C LYS A 308 -14.39 8.36 9.14
N TYR A 309 -13.13 8.22 8.71
CA TYR A 309 -12.52 8.87 7.56
C TYR A 309 -12.67 10.39 7.62
N ASN A 310 -12.42 10.97 8.80
CA ASN A 310 -12.48 12.41 9.02
C ASN A 310 -11.10 13.07 8.90
N ILE A 311 -11.08 14.40 8.90
CA ILE A 311 -9.85 15.17 8.73
C ILE A 311 -8.86 15.02 9.90
N LEU A 312 -9.33 14.75 11.12
CA LEU A 312 -8.47 14.55 12.30
C LEU A 312 -7.73 13.22 12.23
N GLU A 313 -8.42 12.14 11.83
CA GLU A 313 -7.79 10.84 11.59
C GLU A 313 -6.80 10.94 10.43
N TYR A 314 -7.13 11.69 9.36
CA TYR A 314 -6.18 11.91 8.27
C TYR A 314 -4.95 12.70 8.72
N ARG A 315 -5.13 13.74 9.54
CA ARG A 315 -4.02 14.51 10.11
C ARG A 315 -3.09 13.62 10.92
N GLN A 316 -3.64 12.76 11.77
CA GLN A 316 -2.85 11.79 12.52
C GLN A 316 -2.00 10.89 11.58
N LEU A 317 -2.61 10.36 10.51
CA LEU A 317 -1.88 9.57 9.52
C LEU A 317 -0.80 10.38 8.82
N TYR A 318 -1.12 11.60 8.41
CA TYR A 318 -0.18 12.49 7.74
C TYR A 318 1.05 12.74 8.62
N GLU A 319 0.85 13.04 9.90
CA GLU A 319 1.95 13.26 10.86
C GLU A 319 2.85 12.03 11.00
N GLU A 320 2.29 10.85 11.20
CA GLU A 320 3.08 9.62 11.33
C GLU A 320 3.77 9.22 10.01
N ALA A 321 3.11 9.47 8.88
CA ALA A 321 3.68 9.22 7.56
C ALA A 321 4.89 10.12 7.29
N VAL A 322 4.81 11.42 7.61
CA VAL A 322 5.94 12.35 7.49
C VAL A 322 7.11 11.90 8.38
N LYS A 323 6.84 11.51 9.63
CA LYS A 323 7.88 11.03 10.56
C LYS A 323 8.64 9.82 10.02
N LEU A 324 7.93 8.83 9.48
CA LEU A 324 8.55 7.63 8.89
C LEU A 324 9.31 7.99 7.61
N HIS A 325 8.70 8.75 6.71
CA HIS A 325 9.30 9.15 5.44
C HIS A 325 10.61 9.95 5.64
N GLU A 326 10.61 10.87 6.61
CA GLU A 326 11.80 11.63 6.99
C GLU A 326 12.90 10.72 7.58
N ARG A 327 12.54 9.82 8.50
CA ARG A 327 13.49 8.88 9.12
C ARG A 327 14.15 7.98 8.10
N ILE A 328 13.33 7.26 7.32
CA ILE A 328 13.85 6.22 6.43
C ILE A 328 14.73 6.81 5.33
N ASN A 329 14.45 8.04 4.88
CA ASN A 329 15.23 8.75 3.87
C ASN A 329 16.31 9.67 4.45
N SER A 330 16.58 9.61 5.76
CA SER A 330 17.65 10.38 6.37
C SER A 330 19.02 9.89 5.88
N GLU A 331 19.98 10.81 5.80
CA GLU A 331 21.36 10.48 5.39
C GLU A 331 22.00 9.43 6.31
N GLU A 332 21.67 9.47 7.60
CA GLU A 332 22.14 8.50 8.59
C GLU A 332 21.66 7.08 8.27
N GLU A 333 20.37 6.89 7.97
CA GLU A 333 19.83 5.58 7.63
C GLU A 333 20.36 5.08 6.29
N ILE A 334 20.50 5.96 5.29
CA ILE A 334 21.12 5.63 3.99
C ILE A 334 22.58 5.20 4.17
N ALA A 335 23.33 5.83 5.08
CA ALA A 335 24.72 5.48 5.35
C ALA A 335 24.86 4.13 6.07
N LYS A 336 23.91 3.79 6.94
CA LYS A 336 23.87 2.51 7.69
C LYS A 336 23.58 1.31 6.80
N ASP A 337 22.70 1.47 5.81
CA ASP A 337 22.23 0.38 4.96
C ASP A 337 22.42 0.70 3.49
N LYS A 338 23.51 0.17 2.91
CA LYS A 338 23.86 0.37 1.50
C LYS A 338 23.21 -0.66 0.57
N SER A 339 22.39 -1.57 1.08
CA SER A 339 21.81 -2.66 0.28
C SER A 339 20.88 -2.15 -0.82
N ASP A 340 20.31 -0.96 -0.65
CA ASP A 340 19.37 -0.35 -1.59
C ASP A 340 19.99 0.74 -2.49
N ASN A 341 21.33 0.86 -2.51
CA ASN A 341 22.08 1.85 -3.30
C ASN A 341 21.63 3.31 -3.07
N GLY A 342 21.12 3.64 -1.90
CA GLY A 342 20.68 5.01 -1.57
C GLY A 342 19.33 5.38 -2.20
N ARG A 343 18.49 4.39 -2.51
CA ARG A 343 17.15 4.58 -3.04
C ARG A 343 16.32 5.52 -2.14
N GLN A 344 15.65 6.50 -2.72
CA GLN A 344 14.63 7.27 -1.99
C GLN A 344 13.32 6.48 -1.97
N PHE A 345 12.72 6.32 -0.78
CA PHE A 345 11.41 5.69 -0.61
C PHE A 345 10.33 6.75 -0.58
N THR A 346 9.27 6.55 -1.36
CA THR A 346 8.14 7.48 -1.48
C THR A 346 7.05 7.19 -0.44
N THR A 347 6.13 8.13 -0.27
CA THR A 347 4.88 7.90 0.49
C THR A 347 4.02 6.81 -0.14
N SER A 348 4.09 6.65 -1.46
CA SER A 348 3.50 5.53 -2.22
C SER A 348 4.07 4.18 -1.80
N ASP A 349 5.39 4.09 -1.62
CA ASP A 349 6.05 2.86 -1.18
C ASP A 349 5.60 2.45 0.23
N MET A 350 5.36 3.42 1.11
CA MET A 350 4.84 3.17 2.46
C MET A 350 3.46 2.51 2.43
N ASP A 351 2.54 2.94 1.55
CA ASP A 351 1.23 2.31 1.38
C ASP A 351 1.35 0.85 0.88
N ARG A 352 2.31 0.60 -0.02
CA ARG A 352 2.57 -0.75 -0.53
C ARG A 352 3.15 -1.66 0.55
N VAL A 353 4.12 -1.17 1.34
CA VAL A 353 4.67 -1.89 2.50
C VAL A 353 3.58 -2.19 3.53
N ALA A 354 2.73 -1.20 3.85
CA ALA A 354 1.61 -1.39 4.76
C ALA A 354 0.65 -2.50 4.26
N TYR A 355 0.37 -2.50 2.95
CA TYR A 355 -0.45 -3.53 2.33
C TYR A 355 0.18 -4.93 2.45
N VAL A 356 1.49 -5.06 2.28
CA VAL A 356 2.20 -6.34 2.46
C VAL A 356 2.13 -6.82 3.90
N LEU A 357 2.35 -5.95 4.89
CA LEU A 357 2.27 -6.30 6.31
C LEU A 357 0.90 -6.86 6.68
N GLN A 358 -0.18 -6.23 6.17
CA GLN A 358 -1.55 -6.67 6.40
C GLN A 358 -1.87 -8.02 5.74
N HIS A 359 -1.13 -8.39 4.70
CA HIS A 359 -1.32 -9.61 3.94
C HIS A 359 -0.08 -10.50 3.95
N LEU A 360 0.70 -10.46 5.04
CA LEU A 360 2.00 -11.13 5.11
C LEU A 360 1.89 -12.65 4.88
N ALA A 361 0.81 -13.28 5.33
CA ALA A 361 0.54 -14.70 5.06
C ALA A 361 0.34 -15.04 3.56
N ALA A 362 0.05 -14.04 2.73
CA ALA A 362 -0.10 -14.16 1.27
C ALA A 362 1.13 -13.62 0.51
N SER A 363 2.11 -13.05 1.23
CA SER A 363 3.34 -12.59 0.62
C SER A 363 4.33 -13.73 0.45
N ASN A 364 5.37 -13.46 -0.35
CA ASN A 364 6.57 -14.27 -0.49
C ASN A 364 7.69 -13.77 0.45
N PHE A 365 7.34 -13.05 1.53
CA PHE A 365 8.32 -12.53 2.47
C PHE A 365 9.03 -13.69 3.20
N PRO A 366 10.36 -13.61 3.40
CA PRO A 366 11.11 -14.66 4.09
C PRO A 366 10.52 -14.99 5.46
N ASN A 367 10.34 -16.29 5.74
CA ASN A 367 9.80 -16.79 7.01
C ASN A 367 8.40 -16.25 7.38
N ALA A 368 7.62 -15.73 6.42
CA ALA A 368 6.27 -15.22 6.67
C ALA A 368 5.38 -16.22 7.44
N ALA A 369 5.45 -17.51 7.10
CA ALA A 369 4.68 -18.54 7.78
C ALA A 369 5.08 -18.73 9.26
N GLU A 370 6.35 -18.54 9.61
CA GLU A 370 6.84 -18.63 10.99
C GLU A 370 6.46 -17.39 11.78
N ILE A 371 6.66 -16.20 11.19
CA ILE A 371 6.24 -14.91 11.75
C ILE A 371 4.75 -14.94 12.09
N MET A 372 3.90 -15.38 11.16
CA MET A 372 2.45 -15.43 11.37
C MET A 372 2.04 -16.45 12.44
N LYS A 373 2.79 -17.54 12.63
CA LYS A 373 2.56 -18.49 13.73
C LYS A 373 2.88 -17.86 15.08
N GLN A 374 4.01 -17.16 15.19
CA GLN A 374 4.39 -16.46 16.41
C GLN A 374 3.40 -15.34 16.74
N ASP A 375 2.98 -14.56 15.74
CA ASP A 375 1.95 -13.54 15.89
C ASP A 375 0.62 -14.13 16.41
N ALA A 376 0.22 -15.30 15.91
CA ALA A 376 -0.96 -16.01 16.40
C ALA A 376 -0.82 -16.49 17.86
N ILE A 377 0.37 -16.96 18.26
CA ILE A 377 0.66 -17.33 19.65
C ILE A 377 0.57 -16.10 20.56
N SER A 378 1.22 -14.99 20.19
CA SER A 378 1.15 -13.74 20.96
C SER A 378 -0.27 -13.17 21.07
N LYS A 379 -1.11 -13.36 20.03
CA LYS A 379 -2.55 -13.04 20.07
C LYS A 379 -3.30 -13.87 21.11
N GLN A 380 -3.06 -15.18 21.14
CA GLN A 380 -3.70 -16.09 22.08
C GLN A 380 -3.29 -15.77 23.52
N GLU A 381 -1.99 -15.59 23.78
CA GLU A 381 -1.47 -15.23 25.10
C GLU A 381 -2.02 -13.88 25.62
N ALA A 382 -2.26 -12.92 24.71
CA ALA A 382 -2.87 -11.64 25.06
C ALA A 382 -4.36 -11.80 25.41
N GLN A 383 -5.09 -12.66 24.70
CA GLN A 383 -6.50 -12.94 24.96
C GLN A 383 -6.71 -13.73 26.25
N GLU A 384 -5.83 -14.68 26.56
CA GLU A 384 -5.88 -15.48 27.79
C GLU A 384 -5.62 -14.61 29.02
N LYS A 385 -4.55 -13.80 28.99
CA LYS A 385 -4.25 -12.87 30.08
C LYS A 385 -5.41 -11.90 30.36
N LYS A 386 -6.12 -11.46 29.32
CA LYS A 386 -7.29 -10.60 29.49
C LYS A 386 -8.42 -11.31 30.24
N LYS A 387 -8.68 -12.59 29.94
CA LYS A 387 -9.70 -13.35 30.66
C LYS A 387 -9.35 -13.49 32.14
N GLU A 388 -8.09 -13.69 32.45
CA GLU A 388 -7.60 -13.70 33.84
C GLU A 388 -7.82 -12.34 34.52
N ASP A 389 -7.43 -11.24 33.87
CA ASP A 389 -7.61 -9.87 34.41
C ASP A 389 -9.11 -9.52 34.60
N ASP A 390 -9.98 -9.87 33.63
CA ASP A 390 -11.43 -9.64 33.70
C ASP A 390 -12.07 -10.51 34.82
N GLU A 391 -11.62 -11.75 35.01
CA GLU A 391 -12.08 -12.65 36.09
C GLU A 391 -11.67 -12.15 37.48
N ASP A 392 -10.45 -11.63 37.62
CA ASP A 392 -9.94 -11.03 38.86
C ASP A 392 -10.72 -9.76 39.23
N ASP A 393 -11.02 -8.89 38.25
CA ASP A 393 -11.83 -7.68 38.43
C ASP A 393 -13.29 -8.01 38.82
N GLU A 394 -13.90 -9.03 38.21
CA GLU A 394 -15.24 -9.50 38.58
C GLU A 394 -15.26 -10.10 40.00
N GLU A 395 -14.20 -10.81 40.40
CA GLU A 395 -14.10 -11.36 41.75
C GLU A 395 -13.90 -10.25 42.81
N GLU A 396 -13.09 -9.23 42.50
CA GLU A 396 -12.90 -8.02 43.31
C GLU A 396 -14.20 -7.22 43.47
N GLU A 397 -14.94 -6.97 42.38
CA GLU A 397 -16.25 -6.31 42.42
C GLU A 397 -17.27 -7.14 43.19
N GLY A 398 -17.28 -8.46 43.01
CA GLY A 398 -18.12 -9.40 43.74
C GLY A 398 -17.86 -9.35 45.25
N LYS A 399 -16.58 -9.29 45.66
CA LYS A 399 -16.16 -9.13 47.07
C LYS A 399 -16.60 -7.78 47.63
N LYS A 400 -16.43 -6.68 46.88
CA LYS A 400 -16.88 -5.33 47.27
C LYS A 400 -18.40 -5.26 47.45
N ARG A 401 -19.19 -5.84 46.53
CA ARG A 401 -20.67 -5.88 46.62
C ARG A 401 -21.16 -6.69 47.81
N LYS A 402 -20.52 -7.83 48.13
CA LYS A 402 -20.82 -8.64 49.33
C LYS A 402 -20.49 -7.91 50.64
N ALA A 403 -19.37 -7.19 50.69
CA ALA A 403 -18.97 -6.40 51.86
C ALA A 403 -19.94 -5.23 52.12
N ASP A 404 -20.42 -4.57 51.07
CA ASP A 404 -21.39 -3.47 51.18
C ASP A 404 -22.78 -3.96 51.63
N TRP A 405 -23.20 -5.14 51.16
CA TRP A 405 -24.40 -5.83 51.65
C TRP A 405 -24.34 -6.15 53.15
N HIS A 406 -23.20 -6.64 53.65
CA HIS A 406 -23.02 -6.96 55.08
C HIS A 406 -23.01 -5.71 55.97
N LYS A 407 -22.50 -4.57 55.49
CA LYS A 407 -22.57 -3.28 56.20
C LYS A 407 -24.01 -2.76 56.30
N ARG A 408 -24.81 -2.88 55.22
CA ARG A 408 -26.24 -2.50 55.20
C ARG A 408 -27.14 -3.44 56.02
N GLY A 409 -26.77 -4.72 56.14
CA GLY A 409 -27.49 -5.70 56.97
C GLY A 409 -27.29 -5.50 58.48
N LYS A 410 -26.09 -5.09 58.92
CA LYS A 410 -25.79 -4.84 60.34
C LYS A 410 -26.45 -3.55 60.88
N THR A 411 -26.62 -2.54 60.04
CA THR A 411 -27.26 -1.26 60.42
C THR A 411 -28.77 -1.38 60.65
N LYS A 412 -29.44 -2.40 60.07
CA LYS A 412 -30.86 -2.67 60.33
C LYS A 412 -31.13 -3.46 61.63
N LYS A 413 -30.15 -4.15 62.21
CA LYS A 413 -30.31 -4.94 63.45
C LYS A 413 -30.01 -4.18 64.75
N MET A 414 -29.53 -2.93 64.68
CA MET A 414 -29.29 -2.09 65.87
C MET A 414 -30.38 -1.02 66.11
N LYS A 415 -31.51 -1.10 65.40
CA LYS A 415 -32.70 -0.28 65.63
C LYS A 415 -33.90 -1.17 65.96
N THR A 416 -33.88 -1.75 67.16
CA THR A 416 -35.06 -2.28 67.86
C THR A 416 -34.80 -2.21 69.34
#